data_AF-A0A2Z4U7B9-F1
#
_entry.id   AF-A0A2Z4U7B9-F1
#
_cell.length_a   1.000
_cell.length_b   1.000
_cell.length_c   1.000
_cell.angle_alpha   90.00
_cell.angle_beta   90.00
_cell.angle_gamma   90.00
#
_symmetry.space_group_name_H-M   'P 1'
#
loop_
_entity.id
_entity.type
_entity.pdbx_description
1 polymer ?
#
loop_
_entity_poly.entity_id
_entity_poly.type
_entity_poly.pdbx_seq_one_letter_code
_entity_poly.pdbx_strand_id
1 'polypeptide(L)'
;MFDEIDRNLRNRILAVICILLFVLLAGLLRWSNKRDAEVMQKIQEESESDKAVSADKESKEPKEKDTLAAEAKQENEAQTEKAKGLVCWGDELVPGEDAGTYSYKVHLQKFLDENGYALPVLDKTLQGAGTLSMMTMAGVPEETVQGYITAHQEAAGGSELPVTETGIRDLTPDQTERNDLEYIPIIFMGYYGGWNHDPAELAGQQENILHTFPRQERFLIVGTRPLDGSVDSASLDAVMSEKWGEHYISLAALTTQPAENYDTQEVMAQGIIRKLEELGYISK
;
A
#
# COMPACT_ATOMS: atom_id res chain seq x y z
N MET A 1 -43.82 35.97 18.54
CA MET A 1 -43.00 37.13 18.12
C MET A 1 -41.56 37.03 18.63
N PHE A 2 -41.32 36.77 19.92
CA PHE A 2 -39.95 36.58 20.46
C PHE A 2 -39.21 35.34 19.88
N ASP A 3 -39.91 34.23 19.63
CA ASP A 3 -39.34 32.98 19.06
C ASP A 3 -38.92 33.04 17.58
N GLU A 4 -39.38 34.07 16.86
CA GLU A 4 -39.13 34.23 15.42
C GLU A 4 -37.95 35.17 15.19
N ILE A 5 -37.74 36.11 16.11
CA ILE A 5 -36.57 36.99 16.16
C ILE A 5 -35.31 36.18 16.54
N ASP A 6 -35.44 35.24 17.48
CA ASP A 6 -34.33 34.40 17.95
C ASP A 6 -33.84 33.40 16.88
N ARG A 7 -34.76 32.79 16.12
CA ARG A 7 -34.40 31.92 14.97
C ARG A 7 -33.70 32.66 13.84
N ASN A 8 -34.17 33.85 13.50
CA ASN A 8 -33.55 34.67 12.46
C ASN A 8 -32.17 35.18 12.88
N LEU A 9 -31.98 35.50 14.17
CA LEU A 9 -30.68 35.88 14.72
C LEU A 9 -29.70 34.69 14.70
N ARG A 10 -30.13 33.50 15.11
CA ARG A 10 -29.33 32.27 15.08
C ARG A 10 -28.89 31.89 13.67
N ASN A 11 -29.80 31.97 12.68
CA ASN A 11 -29.46 31.66 11.29
C ASN A 11 -28.46 32.67 10.69
N ARG A 12 -28.55 33.95 11.07
CA ARG A 12 -27.57 34.97 10.65
C ARG A 12 -26.20 34.74 11.28
N ILE A 13 -26.15 34.36 12.56
CA ILE A 13 -24.90 34.00 13.25
C ILE A 13 -24.27 32.78 12.59
N LEU A 14 -25.06 31.74 12.30
CA LEU A 14 -24.57 30.53 11.63
C LEU A 14 -24.01 30.84 10.23
N ALA A 15 -24.70 31.67 9.44
CA ALA A 15 -24.24 32.08 8.12
C ALA A 15 -22.89 32.82 8.17
N VAL A 16 -22.70 33.71 9.16
CA VAL A 16 -21.43 34.42 9.36
C VAL A 16 -20.31 33.45 9.74
N ILE A 17 -20.58 32.48 10.61
CA ILE A 17 -19.61 31.44 11.00
C ILE A 17 -19.23 30.59 9.79
N CYS A 18 -20.19 30.16 8.97
CA CYS A 18 -19.90 29.40 7.75
C CYS A 18 -19.00 30.19 6.78
N ILE A 19 -19.28 31.48 6.57
CA ILE A 19 -18.44 32.33 5.70
C ILE A 19 -17.02 32.44 6.27
N LEU A 20 -16.87 32.62 7.58
CA LEU A 20 -15.56 32.68 8.22
C LEU A 20 -14.79 31.37 8.07
N LEU A 21 -15.46 30.22 8.24
CA LEU A 21 -14.85 28.91 8.03
C LEU A 21 -14.42 28.68 6.58
N PHE A 22 -15.22 29.12 5.60
CA PHE A 22 -14.84 29.05 4.18
C PHE A 22 -13.62 29.91 3.85
N VAL A 23 -13.53 31.11 4.42
CA VAL A 23 -12.36 31.99 4.24
C VAL A 23 -11.12 31.38 4.89
N LEU A 24 -11.27 30.77 6.07
CA LEU A 24 -10.18 30.08 6.77
C LEU A 24 -9.69 28.87 5.98
N LEU A 25 -10.61 28.05 5.46
CA LEU A 25 -10.30 26.88 4.65
C LEU A 25 -9.62 27.27 3.33
N ALA A 26 -10.11 28.31 2.64
CA ALA A 26 -9.47 28.83 1.44
C ALA A 26 -8.07 29.39 1.72
N GLY A 27 -7.87 30.01 2.90
CA GLY A 27 -6.56 30.44 3.37
C GLY A 27 -5.60 29.28 3.61
N LEU A 28 -6.07 28.21 4.27
CA LEU A 28 -5.28 27.00 4.52
C LEU A 28 -4.92 26.26 3.23
N LEU A 29 -5.86 26.11 2.29
CA LEU A 29 -5.61 25.50 0.98
C LEU A 29 -4.58 26.29 0.16
N ARG A 30 -4.69 27.62 0.15
CA ARG A 30 -3.72 28.49 -0.54
C ARG A 30 -2.34 28.45 0.12
N TRP A 31 -2.28 28.26 1.43
CA TRP A 31 -1.02 28.10 2.17
C TRP A 31 -0.37 26.74 1.93
N SER A 32 -1.16 25.66 1.88
CA SER A 32 -0.72 24.31 1.53
C SER A 32 -0.10 24.31 0.13
N ASN A 33 -0.84 24.73 -0.89
CA ASN A 33 -0.35 24.74 -2.27
C ASN A 33 0.92 25.59 -2.45
N LYS A 34 1.08 26.66 -1.66
CA LYS A 34 2.31 27.47 -1.69
C LYS A 34 3.50 26.71 -1.08
N ARG A 35 3.31 26.01 0.04
CA ARG A 35 4.35 25.15 0.62
C ARG A 35 4.72 24.02 -0.33
N ASP A 36 3.74 23.40 -0.96
CA ASP A 36 3.98 22.29 -1.90
C ASP A 36 4.82 22.76 -3.10
N ALA A 37 4.56 23.97 -3.62
CA ALA A 37 5.37 24.58 -4.67
C ALA A 37 6.81 24.92 -4.20
N GLU A 38 6.98 25.44 -2.98
CA GLU A 38 8.29 25.75 -2.40
C GLU A 38 9.13 24.48 -2.16
N VAL A 39 8.50 23.38 -1.75
CA VAL A 39 9.16 22.07 -1.56
C VAL A 39 9.56 21.45 -2.91
N MET A 40 8.69 21.51 -3.92
CA MET A 40 9.03 21.03 -5.27
C MET A 40 10.21 21.78 -5.88
N GLN A 41 10.26 23.11 -5.72
CA GLN A 41 11.38 23.90 -6.21
C GLN A 41 12.70 23.52 -5.52
N LYS A 42 12.66 23.25 -4.20
CA LYS A 42 13.85 22.83 -3.45
C LYS A 42 14.37 21.45 -3.86
N ILE A 43 13.46 20.50 -4.13
CA ILE A 43 13.80 19.16 -4.65
C ILE A 43 14.42 19.27 -6.05
N GLN A 44 13.93 20.19 -6.89
CA GLN A 44 14.46 20.41 -8.23
C GLN A 44 15.88 21.02 -8.21
N GLU A 45 16.12 21.99 -7.33
CA GLU A 45 17.44 22.60 -7.13
C GLU A 45 18.48 21.62 -6.56
N GLU A 46 18.10 20.72 -5.64
CA GLU A 46 18.98 19.64 -5.16
C GLU A 46 19.29 18.62 -6.26
N SER A 47 18.33 18.33 -7.16
CA SER A 47 18.53 17.37 -8.27
C SER A 47 19.46 17.87 -9.39
N GLU A 48 19.60 19.19 -9.55
CA GLU A 48 20.50 19.80 -10.54
C GLU A 48 21.94 19.98 -10.01
N SER A 49 22.09 20.11 -8.68
CA SER A 49 23.40 20.21 -7.99
C SER A 49 24.24 18.93 -8.10
N ASP A 50 23.60 17.75 -8.04
CA ASP A 50 24.30 16.45 -8.01
C ASP A 50 24.83 15.96 -9.37
N LYS A 51 24.53 16.66 -10.48
CA LYS A 51 25.03 16.32 -11.82
C LYS A 51 26.36 16.97 -12.20
N ALA A 52 27.02 17.70 -11.29
CA ALA A 52 28.21 18.49 -11.60
C ALA A 52 29.51 18.06 -10.87
N VAL A 53 29.74 16.78 -10.56
CA VAL A 53 31.09 16.28 -10.25
C VAL A 53 31.31 14.85 -10.78
N SER A 54 31.67 14.70 -12.05
CA SER A 54 32.51 13.57 -12.47
C SER A 54 33.36 13.94 -13.69
N ALA A 55 34.65 14.15 -13.46
CA ALA A 55 35.67 14.04 -14.49
C ALA A 55 37.02 13.67 -13.85
N ASP A 56 37.65 12.65 -14.46
CA ASP A 56 39.08 12.36 -14.50
C ASP A 56 39.74 11.54 -13.36
N LYS A 57 39.97 10.23 -13.61
CA LYS A 57 41.26 9.74 -14.15
C LYS A 57 41.34 8.22 -14.32
N GLU A 58 42.07 7.84 -15.36
CA GLU A 58 42.26 6.50 -15.91
C GLU A 58 43.52 5.77 -15.36
N SER A 59 43.48 4.43 -15.45
CA SER A 59 44.58 3.45 -15.61
C SER A 59 45.32 2.89 -14.37
N LYS A 60 45.14 1.58 -14.08
CA LYS A 60 45.99 0.46 -14.57
C LYS A 60 45.65 -0.88 -13.87
N GLU A 61 45.51 -1.93 -14.68
CA GLU A 61 45.48 -3.36 -14.30
C GLU A 61 46.88 -3.86 -13.86
N PRO A 62 46.98 -4.98 -13.11
CA PRO A 62 47.10 -6.29 -13.75
C PRO A 62 46.37 -7.48 -13.08
N LYS A 63 46.09 -8.48 -13.92
CA LYS A 63 45.42 -9.78 -13.71
C LYS A 63 46.16 -10.79 -12.80
N GLU A 64 45.39 -11.58 -12.05
CA GLU A 64 45.59 -13.01 -11.71
C GLU A 64 44.27 -13.57 -11.11
N LYS A 65 43.39 -14.22 -11.90
CA LYS A 65 43.18 -15.66 -12.15
C LYS A 65 42.69 -16.53 -10.97
N ASP A 66 41.52 -17.14 -11.20
CA ASP A 66 40.93 -18.38 -10.64
C ASP A 66 40.78 -18.44 -9.11
N THR A 67 39.61 -18.64 -8.52
CA THR A 67 38.62 -19.69 -8.79
C THR A 67 37.44 -19.41 -7.86
N LEU A 68 36.20 -19.37 -8.35
CA LEU A 68 34.94 -19.68 -7.64
C LEU A 68 33.75 -19.50 -8.61
N ALA A 69 33.92 -20.01 -9.82
CA ALA A 69 32.81 -20.26 -10.74
C ALA A 69 32.26 -21.67 -10.42
N ALA A 70 31.58 -21.81 -9.28
CA ALA A 70 30.95 -23.08 -8.91
C ALA A 70 29.66 -22.96 -8.08
N GLU A 71 29.26 -21.77 -7.62
CA GLU A 71 28.04 -21.62 -6.80
C GLU A 71 26.88 -20.89 -7.52
N ALA A 72 27.09 -20.32 -8.70
CA ALA A 72 26.05 -19.60 -9.45
C ALA A 72 25.20 -20.48 -10.38
N LYS A 73 25.12 -21.80 -10.15
CA LYS A 73 24.46 -22.75 -11.07
C LYS A 73 23.36 -23.61 -10.46
N GLN A 74 22.89 -23.29 -9.26
CA GLN A 74 21.84 -24.06 -8.59
C GLN A 74 20.59 -23.25 -8.16
N GLU A 75 20.44 -22.00 -8.61
CA GLU A 75 19.24 -21.19 -8.33
C GLU A 75 18.34 -20.93 -9.55
N ASN A 76 18.71 -21.38 -10.74
CA ASN A 76 17.96 -21.07 -11.97
C ASN A 76 17.10 -22.23 -12.52
N GLU A 77 16.72 -23.19 -11.66
CA GLU A 77 15.79 -24.28 -12.03
C GLU A 77 14.38 -24.12 -11.43
N ALA A 78 14.10 -23.05 -10.66
CA ALA A 78 12.75 -22.75 -10.17
C ALA A 78 11.90 -21.92 -11.15
N GLN A 79 12.47 -21.47 -12.28
CA GLN A 79 11.70 -20.81 -13.33
C GLN A 79 11.05 -21.85 -14.24
N THR A 80 9.77 -22.17 -14.05
CA THR A 80 8.82 -22.43 -15.16
C THR A 80 7.39 -22.82 -14.79
N GLU A 81 6.97 -22.87 -13.51
CA GLU A 81 5.55 -23.14 -13.27
C GLU A 81 4.70 -21.86 -13.36
N LYS A 82 3.82 -21.80 -14.38
CA LYS A 82 2.85 -20.71 -14.59
C LYS A 82 1.96 -20.60 -13.34
N ALA A 83 1.79 -19.38 -12.82
CA ALA A 83 0.92 -19.16 -11.67
C ALA A 83 -0.52 -19.54 -12.01
N LYS A 84 -1.28 -20.05 -11.04
CA LYS A 84 -2.70 -20.40 -11.22
C LYS A 84 -3.60 -19.19 -11.40
N GLY A 85 -3.15 -18.01 -11.00
CA GLY A 85 -3.88 -16.75 -11.05
C GLY A 85 -3.20 -15.67 -10.21
N LEU A 86 -3.95 -14.63 -9.86
CA LEU A 86 -3.57 -13.59 -8.90
C LEU A 86 -4.39 -13.75 -7.61
N VAL A 87 -3.80 -13.46 -6.44
CA VAL A 87 -4.55 -13.39 -5.18
C VAL A 87 -4.36 -12.02 -4.56
N CYS A 88 -5.48 -11.36 -4.27
CA CYS A 88 -5.48 -10.05 -3.61
C CYS A 88 -5.59 -10.25 -2.10
N TRP A 89 -4.58 -9.79 -1.36
CA TRP A 89 -4.52 -9.78 0.10
C TRP A 89 -4.59 -8.36 0.63
N GLY A 90 -5.09 -8.21 1.85
CA GLY A 90 -5.09 -6.94 2.59
C GLY A 90 -6.46 -6.29 2.68
N ASP A 91 -6.53 -4.98 2.49
CA ASP A 91 -7.67 -4.15 2.80
C ASP A 91 -8.70 -4.15 1.65
N GLU A 92 -9.96 -4.43 1.98
CA GLU A 92 -11.08 -4.10 1.08
C GLU A 92 -11.41 -2.61 1.25
N LEU A 93 -11.17 -1.84 0.20
CA LEU A 93 -11.25 -0.38 0.20
C LEU A 93 -12.66 0.12 -0.17
N VAL A 94 -13.45 -0.70 -0.89
CA VAL A 94 -14.83 -0.38 -1.24
C VAL A 94 -15.76 -1.14 -0.30
N PRO A 95 -16.64 -0.46 0.45
CA PRO A 95 -17.46 -1.13 1.45
C PRO A 95 -18.66 -1.88 0.86
N GLY A 96 -19.04 -2.99 1.50
CA GLY A 96 -20.34 -3.63 1.32
C GLY A 96 -20.59 -4.20 -0.08
N GLU A 97 -21.83 -4.09 -0.55
CA GLU A 97 -22.26 -4.69 -1.83
C GLU A 97 -21.58 -4.05 -3.04
N ASP A 98 -21.15 -2.78 -2.92
CA ASP A 98 -20.47 -2.04 -3.99
C ASP A 98 -19.11 -2.65 -4.35
N ALA A 99 -18.46 -3.36 -3.41
CA ALA A 99 -17.21 -4.07 -3.65
C ALA A 99 -17.31 -5.09 -4.80
N GLY A 100 -18.46 -5.75 -4.93
CA GLY A 100 -18.73 -6.73 -5.98
C GLY A 100 -18.84 -6.13 -7.38
N THR A 101 -18.92 -4.81 -7.50
CA THR A 101 -19.02 -4.09 -8.78
C THR A 101 -17.80 -3.22 -9.04
N TYR A 102 -17.30 -2.52 -8.02
CA TYR A 102 -16.34 -1.42 -8.18
C TYR A 102 -14.98 -1.68 -7.53
N SER A 103 -14.77 -2.80 -6.83
CA SER A 103 -13.46 -3.06 -6.22
C SER A 103 -12.39 -3.27 -7.30
N TYR A 104 -11.14 -2.94 -6.95
CA TYR A 104 -9.99 -3.13 -7.81
C TYR A 104 -9.84 -4.59 -8.26
N LYS A 105 -10.31 -5.55 -7.44
CA LYS A 105 -10.32 -6.99 -7.77
C LYS A 105 -11.25 -7.29 -8.95
N VAL A 106 -12.44 -6.68 -8.96
CA VAL A 106 -13.42 -6.82 -10.05
C VAL A 106 -12.86 -6.22 -11.33
N HIS A 107 -12.28 -5.02 -11.25
CA HIS A 107 -11.60 -4.39 -12.38
C HIS A 107 -10.39 -5.20 -12.86
N LEU A 108 -9.61 -5.78 -11.95
CA LEU A 108 -8.45 -6.61 -12.25
C LEU A 108 -8.85 -7.87 -13.03
N GLN A 109 -9.89 -8.59 -12.56
CA GLN A 109 -10.41 -9.75 -13.30
C GLN A 109 -10.90 -9.34 -14.69
N LYS A 110 -11.68 -8.25 -14.77
CA LYS A 110 -12.19 -7.72 -16.04
C LYS A 110 -11.03 -7.43 -17.01
N PHE A 111 -9.98 -6.76 -16.56
CA PHE A 111 -8.84 -6.43 -17.43
C PHE A 111 -8.03 -7.66 -17.84
N LEU A 112 -7.88 -8.66 -16.98
CA LEU A 112 -7.26 -9.93 -17.39
C LEU A 112 -8.06 -10.58 -18.52
N ASP A 113 -9.38 -10.68 -18.35
CA ASP A 113 -10.28 -11.29 -19.34
C ASP A 113 -10.26 -10.52 -20.68
N GLU A 114 -10.41 -9.19 -20.63
CA GLU A 114 -10.42 -8.33 -21.82
C GLU A 114 -9.08 -8.37 -22.59
N ASN A 115 -7.96 -8.60 -21.90
CA ASN A 115 -6.63 -8.69 -22.50
C ASN A 115 -6.20 -10.13 -22.87
N GLY A 116 -7.08 -11.11 -22.66
CA GLY A 116 -6.89 -12.50 -23.07
C GLY A 116 -6.04 -13.35 -22.12
N TYR A 117 -5.91 -12.93 -20.86
CA TYR A 117 -5.25 -13.73 -19.82
C TYR A 117 -6.24 -14.72 -19.21
N ALA A 118 -5.92 -16.01 -19.24
CA ALA A 118 -6.66 -17.05 -18.53
C ALA A 118 -6.19 -17.15 -17.07
N LEU A 119 -6.28 -16.05 -16.31
CA LEU A 119 -5.83 -15.95 -14.93
C LEU A 119 -7.00 -15.50 -14.02
N PRO A 120 -7.50 -16.36 -13.12
CA PRO A 120 -8.47 -15.94 -12.10
C PRO A 120 -7.84 -15.02 -11.04
N VAL A 121 -8.65 -14.16 -10.46
CA VAL A 121 -8.34 -13.32 -9.30
C VAL A 121 -9.06 -13.87 -8.08
N LEU A 122 -8.30 -14.32 -7.08
CA LEU A 122 -8.82 -14.71 -5.77
C LEU A 122 -8.87 -13.53 -4.81
N ASP A 123 -9.91 -13.49 -3.99
CA ASP A 123 -10.10 -12.50 -2.95
C ASP A 123 -9.78 -13.09 -1.57
N LYS A 124 -8.76 -12.52 -0.93
CA LYS A 124 -8.37 -12.77 0.46
C LYS A 124 -8.29 -11.45 1.24
N THR A 125 -9.07 -10.45 0.83
CA THR A 125 -9.13 -9.15 1.49
C THR A 125 -10.10 -9.14 2.66
N LEU A 126 -9.87 -8.24 3.62
CA LEU A 126 -10.75 -7.99 4.76
C LEU A 126 -11.13 -6.52 4.81
N GLN A 127 -12.43 -6.26 4.96
CA GLN A 127 -12.92 -4.90 5.20
C GLN A 127 -12.75 -4.53 6.68
N GLY A 128 -12.13 -3.40 6.96
CA GLY A 128 -12.01 -2.81 8.30
C GLY A 128 -11.19 -3.64 9.28
N ALA A 129 -10.31 -4.51 8.79
CA ALA A 129 -9.40 -5.29 9.63
C ALA A 129 -8.01 -4.67 9.59
N GLY A 130 -7.35 -4.59 10.74
CA GLY A 130 -5.95 -4.17 10.79
C GLY A 130 -5.02 -5.25 10.22
N THR A 131 -3.79 -4.86 9.94
CA THR A 131 -2.75 -5.73 9.38
C THR A 131 -2.46 -6.98 10.22
N LEU A 132 -2.58 -6.89 11.55
CA LEU A 132 -2.43 -8.03 12.45
C LEU A 132 -3.42 -9.16 12.15
N SER A 133 -4.68 -8.81 11.81
CA SER A 133 -5.69 -9.80 11.41
C SER A 133 -5.34 -10.45 10.07
N MET A 134 -4.77 -9.68 9.13
CA MET A 134 -4.30 -10.19 7.85
C MET A 134 -3.15 -11.19 8.04
N MET A 135 -2.22 -10.89 8.94
CA MET A 135 -1.11 -11.80 9.27
C MET A 135 -1.62 -13.12 9.84
N THR A 136 -2.54 -13.06 10.81
CA THR A 136 -3.18 -14.27 11.36
C THR A 136 -3.91 -15.05 10.26
N MET A 137 -4.66 -14.38 9.38
CA MET A 137 -5.37 -15.01 8.27
C MET A 137 -4.43 -15.70 7.26
N ALA A 138 -3.25 -15.12 7.02
CA ALA A 138 -2.24 -15.71 6.14
C ALA A 138 -1.52 -16.93 6.76
N GLY A 139 -1.68 -17.17 8.07
CA GLY A 139 -1.00 -18.23 8.79
C GLY A 139 0.37 -17.82 9.32
N VAL A 140 0.62 -16.53 9.51
CA VAL A 140 1.81 -16.07 10.23
C VAL A 140 1.75 -16.60 11.67
N PRO A 141 2.86 -17.11 12.24
CA PRO A 141 2.86 -17.69 13.57
C PRO A 141 2.33 -16.73 14.65
N GLU A 142 1.55 -17.27 15.59
CA GLU A 142 0.88 -16.50 16.65
C GLU A 142 1.90 -15.70 17.49
N GLU A 143 3.06 -16.28 17.77
CA GLU A 143 4.13 -15.61 18.53
C GLU A 143 4.67 -14.36 17.82
N THR A 144 4.68 -14.36 16.48
CA THR A 144 5.12 -13.22 15.68
C THR A 144 4.09 -12.10 15.76
N VAL A 145 2.80 -12.42 15.57
CA VAL A 145 1.70 -11.45 15.68
C VAL A 145 1.62 -10.87 17.10
N GLN A 146 1.75 -11.71 18.12
CA GLN A 146 1.74 -11.28 19.52
C GLN A 146 2.94 -10.39 19.87
N GLY A 147 4.08 -10.57 19.18
CA GLY A 147 5.24 -9.68 19.27
C GLY A 147 4.91 -8.23 18.90
N TYR A 148 4.24 -8.02 17.76
CA TYR A 148 3.78 -6.69 17.34
C TYR A 148 2.79 -6.09 18.35
N ILE A 149 1.77 -6.86 18.78
CA ILE A 149 0.80 -6.41 19.77
C ILE A 149 1.48 -5.93 21.06
N THR A 150 2.47 -6.70 21.54
CA THR A 150 3.21 -6.36 22.76
C THR A 150 4.01 -5.07 22.55
N ALA A 151 4.69 -4.93 21.41
CA ALA A 151 5.44 -3.72 21.09
C ALA A 151 4.54 -2.47 21.01
N HIS A 152 3.34 -2.58 20.45
CA HIS A 152 2.39 -1.47 20.38
C HIS A 152 1.93 -1.06 21.79
N GLN A 153 1.59 -2.04 22.64
CA GLN A 153 1.17 -1.79 24.02
C GLN A 153 2.27 -1.13 24.85
N GLU A 154 3.52 -1.56 24.67
CA GLU A 154 4.68 -0.95 25.32
C GLU A 154 4.90 0.48 24.84
N ALA A 155 4.85 0.71 23.52
CA ALA A 155 5.00 2.04 22.92
C ALA A 155 3.89 3.02 23.36
N ALA A 156 2.67 2.52 23.56
CA ALA A 156 1.54 3.33 24.04
C ALA A 156 1.72 3.82 25.48
N GLY A 157 2.56 3.16 26.29
CA GLY A 157 2.84 3.59 27.67
C GLY A 157 1.59 3.68 28.56
N GLY A 158 0.59 2.84 28.31
CA GLY A 158 -0.71 2.85 29.00
C GLY A 158 -1.77 3.77 28.39
N SER A 159 -1.47 4.41 27.25
CA SER A 159 -2.48 5.11 26.44
C SER A 159 -3.44 4.11 25.80
N GLU A 160 -4.68 4.55 25.56
CA GLU A 160 -5.65 3.74 24.81
C GLU A 160 -5.21 3.65 23.34
N LEU A 161 -5.13 2.41 22.83
CA LEU A 161 -4.81 2.12 21.45
C LEU A 161 -6.08 1.86 20.63
N PRO A 162 -6.11 2.22 19.34
CA PRO A 162 -7.15 1.77 18.43
C PRO A 162 -7.23 0.25 18.41
N VAL A 163 -8.44 -0.30 18.23
CA VAL A 163 -8.64 -1.77 18.22
C VAL A 163 -7.85 -2.45 17.10
N THR A 164 -7.53 -1.72 16.03
CA THR A 164 -6.74 -2.21 14.90
C THR A 164 -5.29 -2.47 15.27
N GLU A 165 -4.76 -1.79 16.30
CA GLU A 165 -3.37 -1.93 16.77
C GLU A 165 -3.14 -3.12 17.69
N THR A 166 -4.20 -3.70 18.28
CA THR A 166 -4.04 -4.82 19.21
C THR A 166 -5.02 -5.96 18.98
N GLY A 167 -6.07 -5.72 18.21
CA GLY A 167 -7.15 -6.65 17.98
C GLY A 167 -6.89 -7.54 16.77
N ILE A 168 -7.17 -8.83 16.95
CA ILE A 168 -7.28 -9.79 15.86
C ILE A 168 -8.77 -10.08 15.70
N ARG A 169 -9.30 -9.91 14.49
CA ARG A 169 -10.70 -10.25 14.19
C ARG A 169 -10.92 -11.75 14.34
N ASP A 170 -12.11 -12.15 14.76
CA ASP A 170 -12.54 -13.55 14.68
C ASP A 170 -12.60 -14.00 13.20
N LEU A 171 -11.66 -14.86 12.80
CA LEU A 171 -11.56 -15.39 11.45
C LEU A 171 -12.33 -16.71 11.32
N THR A 172 -13.07 -16.86 10.23
CA THR A 172 -13.75 -18.12 9.92
C THR A 172 -12.77 -19.14 9.32
N PRO A 173 -13.06 -20.45 9.41
CA PRO A 173 -12.24 -21.48 8.76
C PRO A 173 -12.02 -21.22 7.26
N ASP A 174 -13.07 -20.81 6.55
CA ASP A 174 -13.03 -20.51 5.12
C ASP A 174 -12.10 -19.33 4.79
N GLN A 175 -12.03 -18.32 5.67
CA GLN A 175 -11.09 -17.20 5.50
C GLN A 175 -9.63 -17.69 5.63
N THR A 176 -9.35 -18.55 6.60
CA THR A 176 -8.01 -19.08 6.87
C THR A 176 -7.54 -20.18 5.91
N GLU A 177 -8.41 -20.70 5.03
CA GLU A 177 -8.02 -21.73 4.06
C GLU A 177 -7.01 -21.17 3.03
N ARG A 178 -5.84 -21.81 2.89
CA ARG A 178 -4.77 -21.42 1.96
C ARG A 178 -4.91 -22.07 0.58
N ASN A 179 -5.95 -21.68 -0.15
CA ASN A 179 -6.21 -22.11 -1.54
C ASN A 179 -5.48 -21.27 -2.61
N ASP A 180 -4.55 -20.41 -2.17
CA ASP A 180 -3.92 -19.33 -2.92
C ASP A 180 -2.40 -19.49 -3.09
N LEU A 181 -1.78 -20.53 -2.52
CA LEU A 181 -0.32 -20.70 -2.48
C LEU A 181 0.37 -20.81 -3.86
N GLU A 182 -0.39 -21.06 -4.93
CA GLU A 182 0.08 -21.14 -6.31
C GLU A 182 -0.25 -19.90 -7.16
N TYR A 183 -0.78 -18.85 -6.52
CA TYR A 183 -1.14 -17.58 -7.13
C TYR A 183 -0.04 -16.55 -6.88
N ILE A 184 0.00 -15.51 -7.72
CA ILE A 184 0.87 -14.34 -7.48
C ILE A 184 0.18 -13.44 -6.45
N PRO A 185 0.77 -13.20 -5.27
CA PRO A 185 0.19 -12.32 -4.28
C PRO A 185 0.30 -10.84 -4.69
N ILE A 186 -0.82 -10.14 -4.58
CA ILE A 186 -0.94 -8.68 -4.70
C ILE A 186 -1.43 -8.16 -3.35
N ILE A 187 -0.55 -7.50 -2.60
CA ILE A 187 -0.78 -7.15 -1.20
C ILE A 187 -1.10 -5.65 -1.06
N PHE A 188 -2.29 -5.36 -0.55
CA PHE A 188 -2.83 -4.02 -0.27
C PHE A 188 -2.99 -3.84 1.23
N MET A 189 -1.94 -3.54 1.98
CA MET A 189 -2.02 -3.48 3.44
C MET A 189 -1.65 -2.12 3.99
N GLY A 190 -2.35 -1.74 5.06
CA GLY A 190 -2.01 -0.61 5.91
C GLY A 190 -3.10 0.46 5.99
N TYR A 191 -4.14 0.36 5.17
CA TYR A 191 -5.21 1.35 5.07
C TYR A 191 -5.97 1.52 6.40
N TYR A 192 -6.27 0.41 7.08
CA TYR A 192 -7.02 0.40 8.34
C TYR A 192 -6.14 0.41 9.61
N GLY A 193 -4.81 0.44 9.50
CA GLY A 193 -3.90 0.43 10.65
C GLY A 193 -3.49 -0.97 11.10
N GLY A 194 -2.94 -1.09 12.31
CA GLY A 194 -2.35 -2.32 12.86
C GLY A 194 -0.83 -2.40 12.76
N TRP A 195 -0.18 -1.31 12.40
CA TRP A 195 1.26 -1.20 12.15
C TRP A 195 1.89 -0.02 12.89
N ASN A 196 1.22 0.47 13.94
CA ASN A 196 1.69 1.52 14.84
C ASN A 196 2.17 2.81 14.16
N HIS A 197 1.63 3.08 12.96
CA HIS A 197 2.00 4.22 12.12
C HIS A 197 3.50 4.27 11.74
N ASP A 198 4.23 3.14 11.81
CA ASP A 198 5.60 3.00 11.33
C ASP A 198 5.68 2.24 9.97
N PRO A 199 5.99 2.92 8.84
CA PRO A 199 6.03 2.27 7.53
C PRO A 199 7.01 1.09 7.45
N ALA A 200 8.08 1.10 8.26
CA ALA A 200 9.02 -0.02 8.32
C ALA A 200 8.37 -1.24 8.97
N GLU A 201 7.52 -1.03 9.96
CA GLU A 201 6.74 -2.09 10.58
C GLU A 201 5.72 -2.67 9.60
N LEU A 202 4.97 -1.82 8.90
CA LEU A 202 4.03 -2.25 7.85
C LEU A 202 4.74 -3.12 6.79
N ALA A 203 5.93 -2.70 6.37
CA ALA A 203 6.76 -3.48 5.45
C ALA A 203 7.18 -4.83 6.03
N GLY A 204 7.57 -4.90 7.32
CA GLY A 204 7.87 -6.17 7.99
C GLY A 204 6.65 -7.09 8.09
N GLN A 205 5.46 -6.55 8.34
CA GLN A 205 4.22 -7.32 8.39
C GLN A 205 3.82 -7.88 7.01
N GLN A 206 3.99 -7.09 5.94
CA GLN A 206 3.83 -7.53 4.56
C GLN A 206 4.81 -8.66 4.20
N GLU A 207 6.07 -8.54 4.62
CA GLU A 207 7.11 -9.57 4.45
C GLU A 207 6.73 -10.89 5.15
N ASN A 208 6.21 -10.82 6.38
CA ASN A 208 5.75 -12.00 7.10
C ASN A 208 4.64 -12.75 6.33
N ILE A 209 3.71 -12.04 5.69
CA ILE A 209 2.69 -12.65 4.83
C ILE A 209 3.32 -13.26 3.58
N LEU A 210 4.24 -12.55 2.92
CA LEU A 210 4.95 -13.07 1.75
C LEU A 210 5.71 -14.37 2.08
N HIS A 211 6.32 -14.45 3.26
CA HIS A 211 7.03 -15.65 3.73
C HIS A 211 6.12 -16.89 3.91
N THR A 212 4.80 -16.70 3.95
CA THR A 212 3.85 -17.83 3.95
C THR A 212 3.63 -18.43 2.56
N PHE A 213 4.10 -17.77 1.49
CA PHE A 213 4.04 -18.30 0.13
C PHE A 213 5.30 -19.12 -0.19
N PRO A 214 5.15 -20.22 -0.95
CA PRO A 214 6.29 -21.03 -1.37
C PRO A 214 7.15 -20.35 -2.45
N ARG A 215 6.60 -19.35 -3.15
CA ARG A 215 7.25 -18.60 -4.23
C ARG A 215 7.21 -17.12 -3.88
N GLN A 216 8.37 -16.51 -3.66
CA GLN A 216 8.49 -15.16 -3.12
C GLN A 216 9.13 -14.19 -4.12
N GLU A 217 9.41 -14.64 -5.33
CA GLU A 217 10.07 -13.88 -6.40
C GLU A 217 9.05 -13.16 -7.30
N ARG A 218 7.76 -13.52 -7.18
CA ARG A 218 6.67 -12.92 -7.96
C ARG A 218 5.58 -12.47 -7.01
N PHE A 219 5.56 -11.18 -6.72
CA PHE A 219 4.55 -10.51 -5.90
C PHE A 219 4.49 -9.05 -6.28
N LEU A 220 3.43 -8.36 -5.85
CA LEU A 220 3.35 -6.90 -5.87
C LEU A 220 2.87 -6.39 -4.52
N ILE A 221 3.44 -5.27 -4.09
CA ILE A 221 2.97 -4.48 -2.93
C ILE A 221 2.35 -3.20 -3.46
N VAL A 222 1.11 -2.92 -3.08
CA VAL A 222 0.43 -1.69 -3.47
C VAL A 222 0.24 -0.82 -2.23
N GLY A 223 0.98 0.29 -2.20
CA GLY A 223 0.95 1.24 -1.10
C GLY A 223 -0.24 2.17 -1.22
N THR A 224 -1.07 2.21 -0.17
CA THR A 224 -2.18 3.15 -0.05
C THR A 224 -1.98 4.00 1.19
N ARG A 225 -2.34 5.29 1.12
CA ARG A 225 -2.29 6.17 2.29
C ARG A 225 -3.26 5.63 3.37
N PRO A 226 -2.86 5.57 4.65
CA PRO A 226 -3.77 5.13 5.71
C PRO A 226 -4.99 6.04 5.82
N LEU A 227 -6.15 5.43 6.13
CA LEU A 227 -7.44 6.11 6.24
C LEU A 227 -7.44 7.22 7.29
N ASP A 228 -6.75 7.01 8.40
CA ASP A 228 -6.66 7.96 9.51
C ASP A 228 -5.72 9.14 9.22
N GLY A 229 -4.98 9.09 8.11
CA GLY A 229 -4.03 10.12 7.70
C GLY A 229 -2.80 10.23 8.61
N SER A 230 -2.53 9.22 9.44
CA SER A 230 -1.40 9.16 10.38
C SER A 230 -0.04 9.28 9.70
N VAL A 231 0.08 8.73 8.49
CA VAL A 231 1.26 8.83 7.64
C VAL A 231 0.86 9.39 6.27
N ASP A 232 1.68 10.30 5.75
CA ASP A 232 1.51 10.85 4.41
C ASP A 232 2.09 9.92 3.33
N SER A 233 1.64 10.07 2.09
CA SER A 233 2.08 9.21 0.99
C SER A 233 3.57 9.30 0.71
N ALA A 234 4.23 10.46 0.86
CA ALA A 234 5.66 10.56 0.56
C ALA A 234 6.50 9.79 1.59
N SER A 235 6.15 9.89 2.87
CA SER A 235 6.78 9.14 3.96
C SER A 235 6.59 7.62 3.79
N LEU A 236 5.38 7.20 3.42
CA LEU A 236 5.08 5.79 3.13
C LEU A 236 5.87 5.29 1.90
N ASP A 237 5.78 6.02 0.79
CA ASP A 237 6.38 5.65 -0.49
C ASP A 237 7.91 5.56 -0.40
N ALA A 238 8.56 6.41 0.39
CA ALA A 238 10.01 6.38 0.59
C ALA A 238 10.45 5.01 1.16
N VAL A 239 9.81 4.57 2.25
CA VAL A 239 10.15 3.29 2.90
C VAL A 239 9.76 2.10 2.03
N MET A 240 8.57 2.15 1.43
CA MET A 240 8.07 1.03 0.62
C MET A 240 8.87 0.86 -0.67
N SER A 241 9.25 1.95 -1.34
CA SER A 241 10.09 1.88 -2.54
C SER A 241 11.49 1.38 -2.22
N GLU A 242 12.05 1.78 -1.08
CA GLU A 242 13.36 1.27 -0.61
C GLU A 242 13.31 -0.23 -0.33
N LYS A 243 12.27 -0.71 0.38
CA LYS A 243 12.14 -2.11 0.76
C LYS A 243 11.81 -3.02 -0.42
N TRP A 244 10.86 -2.61 -1.26
CA TRP A 244 10.22 -3.50 -2.24
C TRP A 244 10.67 -3.26 -3.69
N GLY A 245 11.37 -2.14 -3.95
CA GLY A 245 11.93 -1.85 -5.26
C GLY A 245 10.90 -1.93 -6.39
N GLU A 246 11.20 -2.71 -7.43
CA GLU A 246 10.36 -2.82 -8.62
C GLU A 246 8.99 -3.48 -8.38
N HIS A 247 8.82 -4.21 -7.27
CA HIS A 247 7.56 -4.85 -6.89
C HIS A 247 6.55 -3.88 -6.27
N TYR A 248 6.95 -2.64 -6.01
CA TYR A 248 6.11 -1.65 -5.38
C TYR A 248 5.31 -0.82 -6.39
N ILE A 249 4.06 -0.54 -6.03
CA ILE A 249 3.20 0.43 -6.71
C ILE A 249 2.74 1.46 -5.69
N SER A 250 3.14 2.71 -5.89
CA SER A 250 2.58 3.85 -5.14
C SER A 250 1.21 4.22 -5.71
N LEU A 251 0.16 4.20 -4.88
CA LEU A 251 -1.14 4.72 -5.28
C LEU A 251 -1.10 6.22 -5.56
N ALA A 252 -0.31 6.98 -4.79
CA ALA A 252 -0.20 8.43 -4.94
C ALA A 252 0.44 8.84 -6.28
N ALA A 253 1.28 7.97 -6.86
CA ALA A 253 1.82 8.16 -8.21
C ALA A 253 0.79 7.89 -9.32
N LEU A 254 -0.26 7.10 -9.03
CA LEU A 254 -1.30 6.74 -9.99
C LEU A 254 -2.47 7.72 -9.99
N THR A 255 -2.84 8.26 -8.81
CA THR A 255 -3.98 9.15 -8.66
C THR A 255 -3.87 10.03 -7.42
N THR A 256 -4.51 11.19 -7.46
CA THR A 256 -4.68 12.08 -6.31
C THR A 256 -6.01 11.89 -5.59
N GLN A 257 -6.88 11.01 -6.10
CA GLN A 257 -8.18 10.73 -5.51
C GLN A 257 -8.06 9.72 -4.36
N PRO A 258 -8.99 9.74 -3.40
CA PRO A 258 -9.01 8.76 -2.31
C PRO A 258 -9.05 7.31 -2.81
N ALA A 259 -8.56 6.38 -1.99
CA ALA A 259 -8.42 4.98 -2.37
C ALA A 259 -9.79 4.32 -2.59
N GLU A 260 -10.79 4.70 -1.80
CA GLU A 260 -12.18 4.23 -1.86
C GLU A 260 -12.97 4.73 -3.09
N ASN A 261 -12.44 5.69 -3.85
CA ASN A 261 -13.10 6.22 -5.04
C ASN A 261 -13.15 5.16 -6.15
N TYR A 262 -14.29 5.00 -6.83
CA TYR A 262 -14.47 3.95 -7.84
C TYR A 262 -13.55 4.11 -9.06
N ASP A 263 -13.26 5.35 -9.48
CA ASP A 263 -12.30 5.59 -10.57
C ASP A 263 -10.87 5.23 -10.11
N THR A 264 -10.54 5.45 -8.83
CA THR A 264 -9.27 5.02 -8.25
C THR A 264 -9.11 3.50 -8.27
N GLN A 265 -10.18 2.75 -8.00
CA GLN A 265 -10.17 1.28 -8.04
C GLN A 265 -9.81 0.74 -9.44
N GLU A 266 -10.36 1.36 -10.48
CA GLU A 266 -10.02 1.03 -11.87
C GLU A 266 -8.56 1.37 -12.19
N VAL A 267 -8.11 2.57 -11.81
CA VAL A 267 -6.72 3.03 -12.01
C VAL A 267 -5.72 2.10 -11.31
N MET A 268 -6.02 1.63 -10.09
CA MET A 268 -5.20 0.65 -9.38
C MET A 268 -5.08 -0.66 -10.15
N ALA A 269 -6.20 -1.21 -10.61
CA ALA A 269 -6.20 -2.45 -11.38
C ALA A 269 -5.38 -2.32 -12.68
N GLN A 270 -5.47 -1.19 -13.38
CA GLN A 270 -4.63 -0.93 -14.57
C GLN A 270 -3.14 -0.85 -14.21
N GLY A 271 -2.79 -0.20 -13.10
CA GLY A 271 -1.43 -0.12 -12.59
C GLY A 271 -0.83 -1.50 -12.28
N ILE A 272 -1.62 -2.37 -11.66
CA ILE A 272 -1.24 -3.77 -11.36
C ILE A 272 -0.95 -4.54 -12.65
N ILE A 273 -1.88 -4.54 -13.62
CA ILE A 273 -1.68 -5.27 -14.89
C ILE A 273 -0.41 -4.81 -15.58
N ARG A 274 -0.21 -3.49 -15.71
CA ARG A 274 0.99 -2.94 -16.34
C ARG A 274 2.26 -3.40 -15.65
N LYS A 275 2.27 -3.40 -14.31
CA LYS A 275 3.45 -3.81 -13.54
C LYS A 275 3.70 -5.32 -13.66
N LEU A 276 2.66 -6.14 -13.66
CA LEU A 276 2.77 -7.59 -13.89
C LEU A 276 3.33 -7.92 -15.28
N GLU A 277 2.94 -7.16 -16.31
CA GLU A 277 3.50 -7.26 -17.67
C GLU A 277 4.95 -6.80 -17.73
N GLU A 278 5.27 -5.65 -17.11
CA GLU A 278 6.62 -5.07 -17.04
C GLU A 278 7.63 -6.06 -16.42
N LEU A 279 7.24 -6.72 -15.33
CA LEU A 279 8.08 -7.70 -14.63
C LEU A 279 8.03 -9.10 -15.26
N GLY A 280 7.20 -9.32 -16.29
CA GLY A 280 7.05 -10.61 -16.96
C GLY A 280 6.40 -11.70 -16.09
N TYR A 281 5.61 -11.32 -15.08
CA TYR A 281 4.96 -12.27 -14.17
C TYR A 281 3.75 -12.96 -14.79
N ILE A 282 3.11 -12.27 -15.74
CA ILE A 282 2.00 -12.81 -16.51
C ILE A 282 2.35 -12.86 -18.00
N SER A 283 1.84 -13.89 -18.65
CA SER A 283 1.93 -14.09 -20.10
C SER A 283 0.65 -14.73 -20.62
N LYS A 284 0.30 -14.42 -21.86
CA LYS A 284 -0.89 -14.93 -22.54
C LYS A 284 -0.73 -16.43 -22.77
#